data_AF-A0A0E2M261-F1
#
_entry.id   AF-A0A0E2M261-F1
#
_cell.length_a   1.000
_cell.length_b   1.000
_cell.length_c   1.000
_cell.angle_alpha   90.00
_cell.angle_beta   90.00
_cell.angle_gamma   90.00
#
_symmetry.space_group_name_H-M   'P 1'
#
loop_
_entity.id
_entity.type
_entity.pdbx_description
1 polymer ?
#
loop_
_entity_poly.entity_id
_entity_poly.type
_entity_poly.pdbx_seq_one_letter_code
_entity_poly.pdbx_strand_id
1 'polypeptide(L)'
;MIIRAKKGTALEDRLRELYERIEVERKRAFERAKEIFGAEPVGMTYMWGLGFSYMYSITKYVVFSSPLQNAPAYVVQVGEDRYKLSRRHKASREFISKFQEEFRGIKPGLNEFGIHTKLDLRYCSWQVIRELTGGMVFIASDWCFTGAARDQYDIIAESDIQCT
;
A
#
# COMPACT_ATOMS: atom_id res chain seq x y z
N MET A 1 -1.48 0.84 -16.01
CA MET A 1 -0.07 1.07 -16.40
C MET A 1 0.90 0.18 -15.62
N ILE A 2 1.93 -0.36 -16.30
CA ILE A 2 2.98 -1.21 -15.70
C ILE A 2 4.34 -0.68 -16.17
N ILE A 3 5.25 -0.39 -15.24
CA ILE A 3 6.61 0.06 -15.52
C ILE A 3 7.57 -0.97 -14.91
N ARG A 4 8.47 -1.53 -15.73
CA ARG A 4 9.51 -2.45 -15.29
C ARG A 4 10.85 -1.74 -15.32
N ALA A 5 11.56 -1.73 -14.19
CA ALA A 5 12.91 -1.18 -14.18
C ALA A 5 13.89 -2.18 -14.83
N LYS A 6 14.79 -1.66 -15.68
CA LYS A 6 15.93 -2.45 -16.18
C LYS A 6 16.93 -2.68 -15.04
N LYS A 7 17.61 -3.83 -15.07
CA LYS A 7 18.59 -4.20 -14.04
C LYS A 7 19.77 -3.23 -14.01
N GLY A 8 20.24 -2.86 -12.82
CA GLY A 8 21.37 -1.96 -12.60
C GLY A 8 21.06 -0.49 -12.84
N THR A 9 19.78 -0.09 -12.89
CA THR A 9 19.38 1.30 -13.11
C THR A 9 18.98 1.99 -11.81
N ALA A 10 19.10 3.32 -11.77
CA ALA A 10 18.64 4.14 -10.65
C ALA A 10 17.14 3.98 -10.38
N LEU A 11 16.33 3.70 -11.41
CA LEU A 11 14.92 3.39 -11.25
C LEU A 11 14.72 2.05 -10.52
N GLU A 12 15.53 1.02 -10.81
CA GLU A 12 15.45 -0.25 -10.10
C GLU A 12 15.76 -0.07 -8.61
N ASP A 13 16.83 0.66 -8.29
CA ASP A 13 17.22 0.95 -6.91
C ASP A 13 16.11 1.73 -6.20
N ARG A 14 15.53 2.74 -6.85
CA ARG A 14 14.43 3.50 -6.27
C ARG A 14 13.18 2.64 -6.01
N LEU A 15 12.81 1.78 -6.96
CA LEU A 15 11.69 0.86 -6.77
C LEU A 15 11.97 -0.18 -5.68
N ARG A 16 13.22 -0.61 -5.53
CA ARG A 16 13.66 -1.51 -4.45
C ARG A 16 13.54 -0.84 -3.08
N GLU A 17 14.05 0.37 -2.92
CA GLU A 17 13.88 1.15 -1.69
C GLU A 17 12.40 1.34 -1.34
N LEU A 18 11.58 1.68 -2.35
CA LEU A 18 10.15 1.87 -2.18
C LEU A 18 9.46 0.57 -1.75
N TYR A 19 9.82 -0.56 -2.38
CA TYR A 19 9.33 -1.90 -2.01
C TYR A 19 9.70 -2.25 -0.56
N GLU A 20 10.96 -2.05 -0.16
CA GLU A 20 11.40 -2.33 1.21
C GLU A 20 10.67 -1.48 2.24
N ARG A 21 10.46 -0.19 1.94
CA ARG A 21 9.65 0.70 2.79
C ARG A 21 8.20 0.22 2.91
N ILE A 22 7.60 -0.26 1.82
CA ILE A 22 6.25 -0.84 1.83
C ILE A 22 6.19 -2.08 2.71
N GLU A 23 7.18 -2.97 2.62
CA GLU A 23 7.24 -4.19 3.44
C GLU A 23 7.44 -3.88 4.92
N VAL A 24 8.28 -2.89 5.25
CA VAL A 24 8.45 -2.39 6.63
C VAL A 24 7.14 -1.82 7.17
N GLU A 25 6.45 -0.99 6.38
CA GLU A 25 5.16 -0.42 6.79
C GLU A 25 4.09 -1.51 6.97
N ARG A 26 4.05 -2.50 6.07
CA ARG A 26 3.18 -3.68 6.20
C ARG A 26 3.45 -4.41 7.50
N LYS A 27 4.71 -4.74 7.79
CA LYS A 27 5.09 -5.45 9.02
C LYS A 27 4.63 -4.68 10.25
N ARG A 28 4.88 -3.37 10.31
CA ARG A 28 4.44 -2.50 11.41
C ARG A 28 2.91 -2.50 11.56
N ALA A 29 2.17 -2.40 10.46
CA ALA A 29 0.71 -2.42 10.47
C ALA A 29 0.14 -3.76 11.00
N PHE A 30 0.76 -4.87 10.62
CA PHE A 30 0.37 -6.22 11.06
C PHE A 30 0.66 -6.43 12.53
N GLU A 31 1.84 -6.05 13.02
CA GLU A 31 2.16 -6.13 14.46
C GLU A 31 1.19 -5.26 15.28
N ARG A 32 0.88 -4.05 14.81
CA ARG A 32 -0.08 -3.20 15.51
C ARG A 32 -1.49 -3.78 15.49
N ALA A 33 -1.90 -4.41 14.40
CA ALA A 33 -3.18 -5.12 14.35
C ALA A 33 -3.17 -6.35 15.28
N LYS A 34 -2.07 -7.10 15.37
CA LYS A 34 -1.93 -8.21 16.30
C LYS A 34 -2.13 -7.78 17.75
N GLU A 35 -1.53 -6.67 18.16
CA GLU A 35 -1.74 -6.11 19.51
C GLU A 35 -3.21 -5.77 19.79
N ILE A 36 -3.94 -5.29 18.78
CA ILE A 36 -5.34 -4.85 18.91
C ILE A 36 -6.31 -6.04 18.91
N PHE A 37 -6.08 -7.02 18.02
CA PHE A 37 -6.99 -8.15 17.81
C PHE A 37 -6.60 -9.40 18.62
N GLY A 38 -5.40 -9.42 19.20
CA GLY A 38 -4.89 -10.52 20.03
C GLY A 38 -4.42 -11.76 19.26
N ALA A 39 -4.30 -11.66 17.93
CA ALA A 39 -3.90 -12.76 17.05
C ALA A 39 -3.10 -12.24 15.85
N GLU A 40 -2.26 -13.09 15.25
CA GLU A 40 -1.47 -12.72 14.07
C GLU A 40 -2.36 -12.63 12.82
N PRO A 41 -2.49 -11.45 12.16
CA PRO A 41 -3.22 -11.35 10.91
C PRO A 41 -2.47 -12.00 9.75
N VAL A 42 -3.21 -12.64 8.83
CA VAL A 42 -2.68 -13.12 7.55
C VAL A 42 -2.93 -12.12 6.41
N GLY A 43 -3.83 -11.17 6.62
CA GLY A 43 -4.16 -10.15 5.63
C GLY A 43 -4.74 -8.89 6.25
N MET A 44 -4.45 -7.75 5.64
CA MET A 44 -5.03 -6.46 6.01
C MET A 44 -5.42 -5.67 4.77
N THR A 45 -6.58 -5.04 4.84
CA THR A 45 -6.99 -4.07 3.82
C THR A 45 -6.18 -2.79 3.96
N TYR A 46 -5.66 -2.28 2.85
CA TYR A 46 -5.17 -0.91 2.75
C TYR A 46 -6.00 -0.12 1.74
N MET A 47 -5.93 1.21 1.86
CA MET A 47 -6.61 2.15 0.99
C MET A 47 -5.59 3.00 0.22
N TRP A 48 -6.09 3.71 -0.78
CA TRP A 48 -5.35 4.69 -1.58
C TRP A 48 -6.14 5.99 -1.66
N GLY A 49 -5.44 7.10 -1.90
CA GLY A 49 -6.06 8.41 -2.07
C GLY A 49 -5.05 9.55 -2.00
N LEU A 50 -5.31 10.62 -2.75
CA LEU A 50 -4.47 11.84 -2.81
C LEU A 50 -3.00 11.53 -3.16
N GLY A 51 -2.79 10.57 -4.06
CA GLY A 51 -1.46 10.07 -4.45
C GLY A 51 -0.78 9.12 -3.45
N PHE A 52 -1.38 8.87 -2.29
CA PHE A 52 -0.89 7.89 -1.33
C PHE A 52 -1.46 6.49 -1.62
N SER A 53 -0.65 5.46 -1.39
CA SER A 53 -1.05 4.05 -1.35
C SER A 53 -0.65 3.41 -0.02
N TYR A 54 -1.04 2.15 0.23
CA TYR A 54 -0.70 1.41 1.44
C TYR A 54 -1.15 2.07 2.76
N MET A 55 -2.27 2.80 2.74
CA MET A 55 -2.91 3.30 3.96
C MET A 55 -3.68 2.16 4.66
N TYR A 56 -3.00 1.40 5.51
CA TYR A 56 -3.60 0.26 6.20
C TYR A 56 -4.81 0.67 7.05
N SER A 57 -5.81 -0.22 7.16
CA SER A 57 -7.03 0.06 7.92
C SER A 57 -7.52 -1.12 8.74
N ILE A 58 -7.63 -0.89 10.05
CA ILE A 58 -8.30 -1.78 11.00
C ILE A 58 -9.83 -1.57 11.09
N THR A 59 -10.38 -0.61 10.32
CA THR A 59 -11.84 -0.40 10.19
C THR A 59 -12.45 -1.11 8.98
N LYS A 60 -11.59 -1.64 8.11
CA LYS A 60 -11.93 -2.52 7.00
C LYS A 60 -11.60 -3.96 7.43
N TYR A 61 -11.29 -4.84 6.49
CA TYR A 61 -11.08 -6.25 6.80
C TYR A 61 -9.64 -6.50 7.25
N VAL A 62 -9.52 -7.10 8.43
CA VAL A 62 -8.35 -7.81 8.92
C VAL A 62 -8.69 -9.30 8.87
N VAL A 63 -7.82 -10.08 8.25
CA VAL A 63 -8.03 -11.50 7.96
C VAL A 63 -7.10 -12.33 8.84
N PHE A 64 -7.60 -13.42 9.39
CA PHE A 64 -6.86 -14.34 10.24
C PHE A 64 -6.91 -15.76 9.66
N SER A 65 -5.97 -16.61 10.03
CA SER A 65 -5.94 -18.02 9.57
C SER A 65 -7.09 -18.87 10.15
N SER A 66 -7.69 -18.42 11.24
CA SER A 66 -8.81 -19.09 11.92
C SER A 66 -9.72 -18.07 12.61
N PRO A 67 -10.98 -18.42 12.92
CA PRO A 67 -11.86 -17.56 13.69
C PRO A 67 -11.27 -17.19 15.07
N LEU A 68 -11.50 -15.95 15.51
CA LEU A 68 -11.04 -15.46 16.80
C LEU A 68 -11.94 -16.02 17.92
N GLN A 69 -11.36 -16.82 18.82
CA GLN A 69 -12.11 -17.50 19.89
C GLN A 69 -12.59 -16.56 21.00
N ASN A 70 -11.88 -15.45 21.26
CA ASN A 70 -12.17 -14.51 22.34
C ASN A 70 -12.11 -13.05 21.86
N ALA A 71 -12.78 -12.76 20.74
CA ALA A 71 -12.81 -11.40 20.20
C ALA A 71 -13.49 -10.42 21.18
N PRO A 72 -12.84 -9.29 21.54
CA PRO A 72 -13.46 -8.26 22.36
C PRO A 72 -14.74 -7.72 21.73
N ALA A 73 -15.69 -7.22 22.54
CA ALA A 73 -17.00 -6.73 22.06
C ALA A 73 -16.92 -5.61 20.99
N TYR A 74 -15.79 -4.92 20.90
CA TYR A 74 -15.55 -3.87 19.90
C TYR A 74 -14.99 -4.41 18.57
N VAL A 75 -14.69 -5.70 18.48
CA VAL A 75 -14.31 -6.42 17.27
C VAL A 75 -15.56 -7.04 16.65
N VAL A 76 -15.78 -6.81 15.37
CA VAL A 76 -16.95 -7.29 14.62
C VAL A 76 -16.48 -8.28 13.58
N GLN A 77 -16.99 -9.51 13.67
CA GLN A 77 -16.86 -10.50 12.62
C GLN A 77 -17.75 -10.11 11.43
N VAL A 78 -17.18 -10.12 10.23
CA VAL A 78 -17.83 -9.72 8.97
C VAL A 78 -17.77 -10.81 7.89
N GLY A 79 -17.14 -11.93 8.22
CA GLY A 79 -17.03 -13.15 7.42
C GLY A 79 -16.45 -14.25 8.31
N GLU A 80 -16.23 -15.45 7.76
CA GLU A 80 -15.70 -16.59 8.52
C GLU A 80 -14.37 -16.25 9.22
N ASP A 81 -13.45 -15.66 8.47
CA ASP A 81 -12.07 -15.35 8.87
C ASP A 81 -11.78 -13.83 8.90
N ARG A 82 -12.80 -12.99 8.71
CA ARG A 82 -12.66 -11.52 8.53
C ARG A 82 -13.27 -10.76 9.69
N TYR A 83 -12.50 -9.81 10.21
CA TYR A 83 -12.86 -8.99 11.36
C TYR A 83 -12.55 -7.52 11.10
N LYS A 84 -13.23 -6.63 11.83
CA LYS A 84 -12.97 -5.19 11.83
C LYS A 84 -13.27 -4.57 13.19
N LEU A 85 -12.68 -3.41 13.49
CA LEU A 85 -13.11 -2.63 14.65
C LEU A 85 -14.46 -1.93 14.39
N SER A 86 -15.37 -2.07 15.35
CA SER A 86 -16.63 -1.30 15.39
C SER A 86 -16.34 0.16 15.70
N ARG A 87 -16.92 1.10 14.95
CA ARG A 87 -16.80 2.55 15.27
C ARG A 87 -17.73 3.01 16.41
N ARG A 88 -18.59 2.11 16.90
CA ARG A 88 -19.60 2.42 17.93
C ARG A 88 -19.01 2.49 19.33
N HIS A 89 -17.96 1.72 19.63
CA HIS A 89 -17.35 1.69 20.95
C HIS A 89 -16.29 2.79 21.11
N LYS A 90 -16.16 3.36 22.31
CA LYS A 90 -15.16 4.39 22.59
C LYS A 90 -13.73 3.84 22.47
N ALA A 91 -13.47 2.68 23.08
CA ALA A 91 -12.15 2.03 23.06
C ALA A 91 -11.64 1.77 21.63
N SER A 92 -12.49 1.28 20.74
CA SER A 92 -12.10 1.08 19.34
C SER A 92 -11.86 2.38 18.60
N ARG A 93 -12.59 3.47 18.88
CA ARG A 93 -12.30 4.78 18.26
C ARG A 93 -10.90 5.28 18.62
N GLU A 94 -10.43 5.03 19.83
CA GLU A 94 -9.07 5.39 20.25
C GLU A 94 -8.01 4.57 19.50
N PHE A 95 -8.22 3.26 19.34
CA PHE A 95 -7.35 2.42 18.51
C PHE A 95 -7.34 2.88 17.05
N ILE A 96 -8.50 3.20 16.49
CA ILE A 96 -8.64 3.68 15.10
C ILE A 96 -7.89 4.99 14.90
N SER A 97 -8.04 5.97 15.81
CA SER A 97 -7.35 7.26 15.70
C SER A 97 -5.84 7.07 15.69
N LYS A 98 -5.30 6.37 16.70
CA LYS A 98 -3.87 6.11 16.81
C LYS A 98 -3.31 5.36 15.60
N PHE A 99 -4.06 4.36 15.11
CA PHE A 99 -3.66 3.61 13.92
C PHE A 99 -3.63 4.50 12.67
N GLN A 100 -4.63 5.35 12.47
CA GLN A 100 -4.68 6.26 11.30
C GLN A 100 -3.64 7.39 11.38
N GLU A 101 -3.25 7.80 12.58
CA GLU A 101 -2.16 8.76 12.78
C GLU A 101 -0.80 8.17 12.39
N GLU A 102 -0.61 6.87 12.65
CA GLU A 102 0.63 6.14 12.40
C GLU A 102 0.77 5.68 10.93
N PHE A 103 -0.30 5.13 10.34
CA PHE A 103 -0.29 4.55 9.00
C PHE A 103 -0.96 5.47 7.96
N ARG A 104 -0.27 6.57 7.62
CA ARG A 104 -0.77 7.60 6.67
C ARG A 104 -0.57 7.25 5.19
N GLY A 105 0.00 6.08 4.92
CA GLY A 105 0.33 5.63 3.59
C GLY A 105 1.63 6.21 3.05
N ILE A 106 1.97 5.74 1.86
CA ILE A 106 3.26 5.97 1.21
C ILE A 106 3.02 6.78 -0.06
N LYS A 107 3.92 7.71 -0.36
CA LYS A 107 4.02 8.36 -1.67
C LYS A 107 5.09 7.67 -2.50
N PRO A 108 4.92 7.56 -3.83
CA PRO A 108 5.84 6.83 -4.69
C PRO A 108 7.18 7.56 -4.84
N GLY A 109 7.17 8.89 -4.96
CA GLY A 109 8.40 9.68 -5.03
C GLY A 109 9.27 9.35 -6.26
N LEU A 110 8.63 9.20 -7.42
CA LEU A 110 9.25 8.81 -8.69
C LEU A 110 9.32 9.95 -9.73
N ASN A 111 9.11 11.20 -9.29
CA ASN A 111 9.05 12.36 -10.18
C ASN A 111 10.36 12.58 -10.96
N GLU A 112 11.51 12.28 -10.37
CA GLU A 112 12.82 12.40 -11.02
C GLU A 112 13.00 11.44 -12.21
N PHE A 113 12.19 10.38 -12.28
CA PHE A 113 12.15 9.41 -13.37
C PHE A 113 11.05 9.70 -14.40
N GLY A 114 10.43 10.88 -14.35
CA GLY A 114 9.30 11.25 -15.22
C GLY A 114 7.97 10.55 -14.87
N ILE A 115 7.91 9.83 -13.75
CA ILE A 115 6.72 9.09 -13.32
C ILE A 115 5.92 9.97 -12.34
N HIS A 116 5.00 10.76 -12.90
CA HIS A 116 4.23 11.73 -12.15
C HIS A 116 2.84 11.20 -11.80
N THR A 117 2.65 10.80 -10.55
CA THR A 117 1.30 10.48 -10.04
C THR A 117 0.54 11.76 -9.71
N LYS A 118 -0.71 11.88 -10.17
CA LYS A 118 -1.62 12.97 -9.81
C LYS A 118 -1.89 12.97 -8.30
N LEU A 119 -1.42 14.03 -7.63
CA LEU A 119 -1.55 14.20 -6.18
C LEU A 119 -2.95 14.66 -5.75
N ASP A 120 -3.73 15.21 -6.68
CA ASP A 120 -5.07 15.77 -6.48
C ASP A 120 -6.20 14.75 -6.68
N LEU A 121 -5.91 13.59 -7.28
CA LEU A 121 -6.94 12.59 -7.51
C LEU A 121 -7.19 11.71 -6.27
N ARG A 122 -8.46 11.69 -5.87
CA ARG A 122 -8.99 10.87 -4.78
C ARG A 122 -8.75 9.36 -4.98
N TYR A 123 -8.51 8.89 -6.21
CA TYR A 123 -8.43 7.46 -6.55
C TYR A 123 -7.17 7.07 -7.32
N CYS A 124 -6.00 7.62 -6.98
CA CYS A 124 -4.75 7.09 -7.52
C CYS A 124 -4.28 5.87 -6.72
N SER A 125 -4.50 4.67 -7.28
CA SER A 125 -3.98 3.41 -6.73
C SER A 125 -2.71 2.98 -7.47
N TRP A 126 -1.64 2.73 -6.71
CA TRP A 126 -0.39 2.18 -7.24
C TRP A 126 0.21 1.16 -6.26
N GLN A 127 1.09 0.32 -6.79
CA GLN A 127 1.81 -0.70 -6.05
C GLN A 127 3.21 -0.94 -6.64
N VAL A 128 4.14 -1.40 -5.81
CA VAL A 128 5.42 -1.95 -6.26
C VAL A 128 5.45 -3.43 -5.93
N ILE A 129 5.88 -4.23 -6.89
CA ILE A 129 6.04 -5.68 -6.73
C ILE A 129 7.46 -6.08 -7.13
N ARG A 130 7.96 -7.13 -6.47
CA ARG A 130 9.13 -7.87 -6.90
C ARG A 130 8.67 -9.09 -7.69
N GLU A 131 9.08 -9.20 -8.95
CA GLU A 131 8.85 -10.39 -9.77
C GLU A 131 9.72 -11.57 -9.28
N LEU A 132 9.33 -12.81 -9.63
CA LEU A 132 10.07 -14.03 -9.26
C LEU A 132 11.53 -14.01 -9.76
N THR A 133 11.79 -13.32 -10.87
CA THR A 133 13.12 -13.12 -11.46
C THR A 133 13.99 -12.10 -10.71
N GLY A 134 13.44 -11.49 -9.65
CA GLY A 134 14.07 -10.43 -8.86
C GLY A 134 13.86 -9.03 -9.40
N GLY A 135 13.23 -8.87 -10.57
CA GLY A 135 12.93 -7.56 -11.17
C GLY A 135 11.92 -6.75 -10.37
N MET A 136 12.06 -5.43 -10.40
CA MET A 136 11.14 -4.50 -9.72
C MET A 136 10.16 -3.88 -10.71
N VAL A 137 8.89 -3.87 -10.33
CA VAL A 137 7.79 -3.40 -11.18
C VAL A 137 6.90 -2.45 -10.41
N PHE A 138 6.65 -1.29 -11.00
CA PHE A 138 5.66 -0.33 -10.53
C PHE A 138 4.37 -0.49 -11.35
N ILE A 139 3.25 -0.67 -10.67
CA ILE A 139 1.93 -0.82 -11.29
C ILE A 139 1.05 0.29 -10.76
N ALA A 140 0.37 1.01 -11.65
CA ALA A 140 -0.56 2.05 -11.27
C ALA A 140 -1.79 2.03 -12.18
N SER A 141 -2.95 2.35 -11.61
CA SER A 141 -4.18 2.54 -12.38
C SER A 141 -4.00 3.70 -13.35
N ASP A 142 -4.59 3.62 -14.54
CA ASP A 142 -4.44 4.64 -15.57
C ASP A 142 -4.90 6.03 -15.11
N TRP A 143 -5.88 6.08 -14.20
CA TRP A 143 -6.36 7.30 -13.57
C TRP A 143 -5.30 8.00 -12.72
N CYS A 144 -4.19 7.35 -12.34
CA CYS A 144 -3.09 8.00 -11.63
C CYS A 144 -2.33 9.02 -12.47
N PHE A 145 -2.51 9.04 -13.79
CA PHE A 145 -1.72 9.86 -14.72
C PHE A 145 -2.60 10.89 -15.45
N THR A 146 -1.97 11.93 -16.00
CA THR A 146 -2.63 12.88 -16.92
C THR A 146 -2.82 12.21 -18.28
N GLY A 147 -3.89 12.58 -19.00
CA GLY A 147 -4.18 12.01 -20.33
C GLY A 147 -3.06 12.23 -21.35
N ALA A 148 -2.23 13.27 -21.16
CA ALA A 148 -1.07 13.60 -21.99
C ALA A 148 0.19 12.75 -21.67
N ALA A 149 0.21 12.02 -20.56
CA ALA A 149 1.33 11.16 -20.18
C ALA A 149 1.20 9.74 -20.76
N ARG A 150 0.05 9.39 -21.37
CA ARG A 150 -0.21 8.07 -21.96
C ARG A 150 0.83 7.68 -23.02
N ASP A 151 1.31 8.66 -23.78
CA ASP A 151 2.28 8.46 -24.86
C ASP A 151 3.75 8.53 -24.39
N GLN A 152 4.00 8.86 -23.11
CA GLN A 152 5.36 9.03 -22.57
C GLN A 152 5.94 7.76 -21.94
N TYR A 153 5.12 6.72 -21.68
CA TYR A 153 5.53 5.60 -20.84
C TYR A 153 5.90 4.32 -21.61
N ASP A 154 5.46 4.16 -22.86
CA ASP A 154 6.04 3.14 -23.76
C ASP A 154 7.54 3.44 -24.00
N ILE A 155 7.88 4.74 -23.98
CA ILE A 155 9.27 5.22 -24.04
C ILE A 155 10.02 4.86 -22.73
N ILE A 156 9.44 5.08 -21.53
CA ILE A 156 10.12 4.78 -20.24
C ILE A 156 10.37 3.27 -20.02
N ALA A 157 9.58 2.38 -20.63
CA ALA A 157 9.85 0.94 -20.60
C ALA A 157 11.07 0.55 -21.47
N GLU A 158 11.40 1.33 -22.50
CA GLU A 158 12.49 1.06 -23.45
C GLU A 158 13.71 1.98 -23.29
N SER A 159 13.56 3.18 -22.72
CA SER A 159 14.56 4.26 -22.71
C SER A 159 15.27 4.39 -21.37
N ASP A 160 16.32 3.62 -21.13
CA ASP A 160 17.29 3.88 -20.06
C ASP A 160 17.45 5.39 -19.76
N ILE A 161 17.11 5.86 -18.56
CA ILE A 161 17.60 7.16 -18.12
C ILE A 161 19.07 6.93 -17.73
N GLN A 162 19.94 6.95 -18.74
CA GLN A 162 21.35 7.25 -18.57
C GLN A 162 21.46 8.73 -18.17
N CYS A 163 21.88 9.00 -16.94
CA CYS A 163 22.33 10.34 -16.58
C CYS A 163 23.72 10.57 -17.18
N THR A 164 23.83 11.51 -18.12
CA THR A 164 25.09 12.25 -18.37
C THR A 164 25.19 13.44 -17.43
#